data_AF-A0A1J4XQ63-F1
#
_entry.id   AF-A0A1J4XQ63-F1
#
_cell.length_a   1.000
_cell.length_b   1.000
_cell.length_c   1.000
_cell.angle_alpha   90.00
_cell.angle_beta   90.00
_cell.angle_gamma   90.00
#
_symmetry.space_group_name_H-M   'P 1'
#
loop_
_entity.id
_entity.type
_entity.pdbx_description
1 polymer ?
#
loop_
_entity_poly.entity_id
_entity_poly.type
_entity_poly.pdbx_seq_one_letter_code
_entity_poly.pdbx_strand_id
1 'polypeptide(L)'
;MHNLTDIKNRLIEEFFPELKNEKISTAYKKNLKDALFEYERPGKKRYFIKINELMKNAPLQAIEAGLAHEMAHIIKELKKGFFSSCFEGFLYKVSDRYRIVDERDADLAIVLRGYGKHLLELYKYREKLGLPVYDDNGLSASEIKKLLSLS
;
A
#
# COMPACT_ATOMS: atom_id res chain seq x y z
N MET A 1 4.55 -12.90 15.78
CA MET A 1 4.50 -12.70 14.31
C MET A 1 3.05 -12.50 13.93
N HIS A 2 2.75 -11.46 13.17
CA HIS A 2 1.38 -11.08 12.86
C HIS A 2 0.72 -12.05 11.87
N ASN A 3 -0.55 -12.41 12.10
CA ASN A 3 -1.31 -13.22 11.14
C ASN A 3 -1.81 -12.33 9.99
N LEU A 4 -1.08 -12.36 8.88
CA LEU A 4 -1.38 -11.53 7.71
C LEU A 4 -2.77 -11.78 7.12
N THR A 5 -3.26 -13.03 7.19
CA THR A 5 -4.58 -13.39 6.66
C THR A 5 -5.68 -12.68 7.45
N ASP A 6 -5.58 -12.70 8.79
CA ASP A 6 -6.57 -12.08 9.67
C ASP A 6 -6.57 -10.56 9.52
N ILE A 7 -5.38 -9.95 9.50
CA ILE A 7 -5.24 -8.50 9.29
C ILE A 7 -5.85 -8.09 7.96
N LYS A 8 -5.48 -8.78 6.87
CA LYS A 8 -6.00 -8.51 5.53
C LYS A 8 -7.53 -8.68 5.48
N ASN A 9 -8.08 -9.75 6.06
CA ASN A 9 -9.53 -9.97 6.08
C ASN A 9 -10.25 -8.86 6.84
N ARG A 10 -9.75 -8.48 8.03
CA ARG A 10 -10.30 -7.37 8.82
C ARG A 10 -10.28 -6.05 8.06
N LEU A 11 -9.15 -5.72 7.41
CA LEU A 11 -9.04 -4.51 6.57
C LEU A 11 -10.08 -4.51 5.44
N ILE A 12 -10.28 -5.63 4.75
CA ILE A 12 -11.29 -5.76 3.68
C ILE A 12 -12.71 -5.62 4.23
N GLU A 13 -12.99 -6.20 5.39
CA GLU A 13 -14.32 -6.18 5.99
C GLU A 13 -14.74 -4.78 6.45
N GLU A 14 -13.84 -4.10 7.16
CA GLU A 14 -14.09 -2.83 7.84
C GLU A 14 -13.85 -1.62 6.94
N PHE A 15 -12.77 -1.66 6.14
CA PHE A 15 -12.26 -0.46 5.48
C PHE A 15 -12.19 -0.57 3.97
N PHE A 16 -12.09 -1.76 3.37
CA PHE A 16 -12.00 -1.94 1.91
C PHE A 16 -13.06 -2.92 1.38
N PRO A 17 -14.37 -2.66 1.64
CA PRO A 17 -15.45 -3.57 1.25
C PRO A 17 -15.53 -3.80 -0.26
N GLU A 18 -14.97 -2.91 -1.08
CA GLU A 18 -14.86 -3.05 -2.52
C GLU A 18 -14.06 -4.29 -2.94
N LEU A 19 -13.18 -4.78 -2.07
CA LEU A 19 -12.31 -5.93 -2.33
C LEU A 19 -12.89 -7.27 -1.86
N LYS A 20 -14.10 -7.29 -1.28
CA LYS A 20 -14.73 -8.51 -0.72
C LYS A 20 -14.87 -9.66 -1.72
N ASN A 21 -15.01 -9.33 -3.01
CA ASN A 21 -15.19 -10.33 -4.08
C ASN A 21 -13.88 -10.70 -4.80
N GLU A 22 -12.75 -10.16 -4.35
CA GLU A 22 -11.44 -10.36 -4.97
C GLU A 22 -10.62 -11.38 -4.17
N LYS A 23 -9.83 -12.20 -4.87
CA LYS A 23 -8.95 -13.18 -4.22
C LYS A 23 -7.62 -12.53 -3.90
N ILE A 24 -7.47 -12.03 -2.68
CA ILE A 24 -6.24 -11.38 -2.20
C ILE A 24 -5.50 -12.32 -1.25
N SER A 25 -4.30 -12.71 -1.66
CA SER A 25 -3.37 -13.50 -0.86
C SER A 25 -2.20 -12.64 -0.39
N THR A 26 -1.63 -12.95 0.77
CA THR A 26 -0.53 -12.18 1.40
C THR A 26 0.59 -13.10 1.84
N ALA A 27 1.86 -12.74 1.63
CA ALA A 27 2.98 -13.48 2.20
C ALA A 27 4.24 -12.64 2.38
N TYR A 28 5.07 -13.04 3.36
CA TYR A 28 6.41 -12.50 3.51
C TYR A 28 7.35 -13.04 2.41
N LYS A 29 8.21 -12.18 1.84
CA LYS A 29 9.19 -12.49 0.80
C LYS A 29 10.53 -11.83 1.09
N LYS A 30 11.63 -12.56 0.85
CA LYS A 30 13.01 -12.08 1.10
C LYS A 30 13.51 -11.05 0.08
N ASN A 31 13.03 -11.13 -1.16
CA ASN A 31 13.62 -10.42 -2.29
C ASN A 31 12.63 -9.41 -2.90
N LEU A 32 12.16 -8.46 -2.09
CA LEU A 32 11.54 -7.25 -2.63
C LEU A 32 12.65 -6.20 -2.74
N LYS A 33 13.09 -5.92 -3.96
CA LYS A 33 14.11 -4.88 -4.21
C LYS A 33 13.49 -3.53 -3.89
N ASP A 34 14.05 -2.83 -2.90
CA ASP A 34 13.75 -1.45 -2.48
C ASP A 34 12.32 -1.14 -1.97
N ALA A 35 11.42 -2.12 -2.02
CA ALA A 35 10.05 -2.03 -1.56
C ALA A 35 9.80 -2.84 -0.28
N LEU A 36 8.97 -2.30 0.63
CA LEU A 36 8.49 -3.01 1.83
C LEU A 36 7.22 -3.81 1.54
N PHE A 37 6.44 -3.36 0.56
CA PHE A 37 5.21 -3.97 0.08
C PHE A 37 5.21 -3.90 -1.46
N GLU A 38 4.63 -4.89 -2.10
CA GLU A 38 4.41 -4.90 -3.55
C GLU A 38 3.21 -5.80 -3.82
N TYR A 39 2.25 -5.34 -4.62
CA TYR A 39 1.20 -6.20 -5.14
C TYR A 39 1.48 -6.68 -6.57
N GLU A 40 1.01 -7.87 -6.89
CA GLU A 40 0.97 -8.39 -8.26
C GLU A 40 -0.40 -9.00 -8.58
N ARG A 41 -0.72 -9.09 -9.87
CA ARG A 41 -1.97 -9.65 -10.37
C ARG A 41 -1.72 -10.90 -11.20
N PRO A 42 -1.62 -12.10 -10.58
CA PRO A 42 -1.36 -13.35 -11.31
C PRO A 42 -2.54 -13.82 -12.17
N GLY A 43 -3.72 -13.19 -12.08
CA GLY A 43 -4.85 -13.52 -12.93
C GLY A 43 -6.07 -12.64 -12.72
N LYS A 44 -7.15 -12.93 -13.46
CA LYS A 44 -8.43 -12.22 -13.32
C LYS A 44 -8.96 -12.39 -11.89
N LYS A 45 -9.20 -11.27 -11.22
CA LYS A 45 -9.66 -11.19 -9.82
C LYS A 45 -8.74 -11.84 -8.77
N ARG A 46 -7.46 -12.02 -9.10
CA ARG A 46 -6.47 -12.60 -8.19
C ARG A 46 -5.35 -11.60 -7.99
N TYR A 47 -5.11 -11.26 -6.73
CA TYR A 47 -4.06 -10.35 -6.31
C TYR A 47 -3.20 -11.03 -5.25
N PHE A 48 -1.92 -10.71 -5.28
CA PHE A 48 -0.96 -11.19 -4.31
C PHE A 48 -0.14 -10.03 -3.77
N ILE A 49 -0.29 -9.74 -2.47
CA ILE A 49 0.48 -8.71 -1.78
C ILE A 49 1.68 -9.38 -1.12
N LYS A 50 2.87 -9.06 -1.62
CA LYS A 50 4.15 -9.46 -1.08
C LYS A 50 4.56 -8.44 -0.02
N ILE A 51 5.05 -8.94 1.10
CA ILE A 51 5.52 -8.12 2.21
C ILE A 51 6.98 -8.46 2.45
N ASN A 52 7.85 -7.48 2.62
CA ASN A 52 9.27 -7.73 2.84
C ASN A 52 9.47 -8.42 4.20
N GLU A 53 10.39 -9.40 4.30
CA GLU A 53 10.67 -10.03 5.60
C GLU A 53 11.14 -9.06 6.68
N LEU A 54 11.70 -7.90 6.29
CA LEU A 54 12.02 -6.81 7.21
C LEU A 54 10.79 -6.31 8.01
N MET A 55 9.58 -6.54 7.51
CA MET A 55 8.32 -6.18 8.17
C MET A 55 7.86 -7.21 9.20
N LYS A 56 8.51 -8.39 9.35
CA LYS A 56 8.09 -9.42 10.33
C LYS A 56 8.07 -8.89 11.78
N ASN A 57 8.94 -7.92 12.07
CA ASN A 57 9.09 -7.28 13.38
C ASN A 57 8.50 -5.86 13.42
N ALA A 58 7.75 -5.47 12.39
CA ALA A 58 7.13 -4.15 12.35
C ALA A 58 5.98 -4.05 13.37
N PRO A 59 5.70 -2.84 13.88
CA PRO A 59 4.46 -2.55 14.58
C PRO A 59 3.26 -2.96 13.72
N LEU A 60 2.19 -3.45 14.36
CA LEU A 60 0.98 -3.87 13.66
C LEU A 60 0.45 -2.75 12.75
N GLN A 61 0.48 -1.52 13.23
CA GLN A 61 0.01 -0.34 12.52
C GLN A 61 0.79 -0.08 11.23
N ALA A 62 2.10 -0.32 11.24
CA ALA A 62 2.92 -0.19 10.04
C ALA A 62 2.55 -1.25 8.98
N ILE A 63 2.25 -2.48 9.43
CA ILE A 63 1.81 -3.56 8.53
C ILE A 63 0.44 -3.23 7.95
N GLU A 64 -0.48 -2.76 8.77
CA GLU A 64 -1.82 -2.38 8.35
C GLU A 64 -1.79 -1.23 7.34
N ALA A 65 -0.95 -0.21 7.56
CA ALA A 65 -0.77 0.87 6.61
C ALA A 65 -0.22 0.39 5.26
N GLY A 66 0.80 -0.49 5.27
CA GLY A 66 1.34 -1.03 4.04
C GLY A 66 0.33 -1.87 3.27
N LEU A 67 -0.42 -2.75 3.96
CA LEU A 67 -1.50 -3.51 3.34
C LEU A 67 -2.61 -2.62 2.79
N ALA A 68 -3.02 -1.60 3.54
CA ALA A 68 -4.02 -0.63 3.12
C ALA A 68 -3.58 0.13 1.86
N HIS A 69 -2.31 0.50 1.78
CA HIS A 69 -1.72 1.20 0.63
C HIS A 69 -1.80 0.34 -0.63
N GLU A 70 -1.36 -0.92 -0.57
CA GLU A 70 -1.47 -1.87 -1.68
C GLU A 70 -2.94 -2.12 -2.09
N MET A 71 -3.85 -2.21 -1.12
CA MET A 71 -5.29 -2.32 -1.38
C MET A 71 -5.85 -1.10 -2.11
N ALA A 72 -5.35 0.10 -1.81
CA ALA A 72 -5.74 1.31 -2.54
C ALA A 72 -5.34 1.26 -4.01
N HIS A 73 -4.13 0.77 -4.33
CA HIS A 73 -3.73 0.52 -5.72
C HIS A 73 -4.63 -0.51 -6.40
N ILE A 74 -4.94 -1.62 -5.73
CA ILE A 74 -5.84 -2.65 -6.27
C ILE A 74 -7.22 -2.05 -6.59
N ILE A 75 -7.80 -1.24 -5.71
CA ILE A 75 -9.09 -0.57 -5.95
C ILE A 75 -8.99 0.37 -7.16
N LYS A 76 -7.92 1.15 -7.25
CA LYS A 76 -7.69 2.06 -8.39
C LYS A 76 -7.63 1.28 -9.70
N GLU A 77 -6.93 0.14 -9.71
CA GLU A 77 -6.85 -0.76 -10.87
C GLU A 77 -8.21 -1.34 -11.26
N LEU A 78 -9.02 -1.77 -10.28
CA LEU A 78 -10.37 -2.29 -10.51
C LEU A 78 -11.29 -1.25 -11.16
N LYS A 79 -11.20 0.01 -10.75
CA LYS A 79 -12.02 1.11 -11.29
C LYS A 79 -11.70 1.43 -12.75
N LYS A 80 -10.45 1.25 -13.19
CA LYS A 80 -10.00 1.59 -14.55
C LYS A 80 -10.15 0.45 -15.56
N GLY A 81 -10.23 -0.80 -15.09
CA GLY A 81 -10.36 -1.98 -15.93
C GLY A 81 -9.02 -2.49 -16.50
N PHE A 82 -9.03 -3.74 -16.98
CA PHE A 82 -7.83 -4.53 -17.31
C PHE A 82 -6.96 -3.91 -18.42
N PHE A 83 -7.55 -3.37 -19.49
CA PHE A 83 -6.79 -2.81 -20.61
C PHE A 83 -6.08 -1.49 -20.28
N SER A 84 -6.63 -0.69 -19.37
CA SER A 84 -5.98 0.52 -18.85
C SER A 84 -4.75 0.18 -17.99
N SER A 85 -4.82 -0.93 -17.23
CA SER A 85 -3.78 -1.32 -16.27
C SER A 85 -2.44 -1.69 -16.94
N CYS A 86 -2.44 -2.30 -18.13
CA CYS A 86 -1.20 -2.59 -18.86
C CYS A 86 -0.46 -1.33 -19.34
N PHE A 87 -1.19 -0.32 -19.83
CA PHE A 87 -0.60 0.95 -20.25
C PHE A 87 -0.07 1.74 -19.06
N GLU A 88 -0.76 1.68 -17.93
CA GLU A 88 -0.33 2.32 -16.68
C GLU A 88 0.88 1.62 -16.05
N GLY A 89 0.98 0.29 -16.13
CA GLY A 89 2.19 -0.41 -15.72
C GLY A 89 3.43 -0.02 -16.54
N PHE A 90 3.23 0.37 -17.81
CA PHE A 90 4.29 0.96 -18.64
C PHE A 90 4.60 2.40 -18.22
N LEU A 91 3.58 3.26 -18.06
CA LEU A 91 3.77 4.65 -17.61
C LEU A 91 4.40 4.75 -16.22
N TYR A 92 4.02 3.88 -15.28
CA TYR A 92 4.60 3.81 -13.93
C TYR A 92 6.10 3.50 -13.99
N LYS A 93 6.54 2.65 -14.93
CA LYS A 93 7.96 2.31 -15.12
C LYS A 93 8.75 3.40 -15.86
N VAL A 94 8.09 4.17 -16.72
CA VAL A 94 8.75 5.10 -17.65
C VAL A 94 8.65 6.56 -17.19
N SER A 95 7.69 6.89 -16.33
CA SER A 95 7.42 8.25 -15.88
C SER A 95 7.39 8.33 -14.35
N ASP A 96 8.44 8.93 -13.78
CA ASP A 96 8.48 9.24 -12.35
C ASP A 96 7.30 10.11 -11.92
N ARG A 97 6.90 11.08 -12.73
CA ARG A 97 5.73 11.92 -12.43
C ARG A 97 4.45 11.09 -12.28
N TYR A 98 4.23 10.12 -13.17
CA TYR A 98 3.05 9.25 -13.07
C TYR A 98 3.11 8.41 -11.81
N ARG A 99 4.27 7.81 -11.53
CA ARG A 99 4.53 7.02 -10.32
C ARG A 99 4.25 7.81 -9.04
N ILE A 100 4.81 9.02 -8.93
CA ILE A 100 4.61 9.91 -7.78
C ILE A 100 3.12 10.23 -7.58
N VAL A 101 2.38 10.53 -8.65
CA VAL A 101 0.93 10.78 -8.54
C VAL A 101 0.19 9.52 -8.06
N ASP A 102 0.57 8.35 -8.56
CA ASP A 102 -0.08 7.09 -8.19
C ASP A 102 0.09 6.74 -6.71
N GLU A 103 1.33 6.82 -6.21
CA GLU A 103 1.70 6.59 -4.81
C GLU A 103 1.03 7.62 -3.88
N ARG A 104 0.99 8.90 -4.27
CA ARG A 104 0.30 9.97 -3.52
C ARG A 104 -1.21 9.76 -3.46
N ASP A 105 -1.82 9.30 -4.55
CA ASP A 105 -3.25 8.96 -4.56
C ASP A 105 -3.55 7.79 -3.61
N ALA A 106 -2.68 6.78 -3.57
CA ALA A 106 -2.82 5.64 -2.65
C ALA A 106 -2.69 6.08 -1.19
N ASP A 107 -1.67 6.89 -0.85
CA ASP A 107 -1.50 7.45 0.48
C ASP A 107 -2.69 8.31 0.90
N LEU A 108 -3.17 9.20 0.02
CA LEU A 108 -4.35 10.02 0.29
C LEU A 108 -5.58 9.14 0.53
N ALA A 109 -5.80 8.10 -0.29
CA ALA A 109 -6.94 7.21 -0.15
C ALA A 109 -6.97 6.50 1.21
N ILE A 110 -5.82 6.06 1.73
CA ILE A 110 -5.78 5.41 3.05
C ILE A 110 -5.87 6.41 4.20
N VAL A 111 -5.32 7.62 4.04
CA VAL A 111 -5.47 8.70 5.03
C VAL A 111 -6.95 9.05 5.20
N LEU A 112 -7.68 9.21 4.10
CA LEU A 112 -9.12 9.48 4.11
C LEU A 112 -9.94 8.32 4.71
N ARG A 113 -9.40 7.09 4.74
CA ARG A 113 -10.00 5.93 5.44
C ARG A 113 -9.57 5.81 6.90
N GLY A 114 -8.88 6.81 7.46
CA GLY A 114 -8.47 6.85 8.87
C GLY A 114 -7.10 6.24 9.16
N TYR A 115 -6.34 5.82 8.14
CA TYR A 115 -5.02 5.18 8.32
C TYR A 115 -3.85 6.17 8.39
N GLY A 116 -4.09 7.49 8.44
CA GLY A 116 -2.99 8.46 8.44
C GLY A 116 -2.00 8.28 9.61
N LYS A 117 -2.48 7.97 10.82
CA LYS A 117 -1.58 7.65 11.95
C LYS A 117 -0.80 6.36 11.73
N HIS A 118 -1.41 5.36 11.10
CA HIS A 118 -0.78 4.08 10.79
C HIS A 118 0.30 4.26 9.72
N LEU A 119 0.05 5.11 8.73
CA LEU A 119 1.00 5.48 7.68
C LEU A 119 2.23 6.18 8.26
N LEU A 120 2.05 7.07 9.24
CA LEU A 120 3.17 7.67 9.98
C LEU A 120 4.00 6.61 10.75
N GLU A 121 3.37 5.58 11.32
CA GLU A 121 4.10 4.47 11.94
C GLU A 121 4.89 3.63 10.93
N LEU A 122 4.35 3.43 9.72
CA LEU A 122 5.10 2.81 8.63
C LEU A 122 6.34 3.63 8.25
N TYR A 123 6.20 4.96 8.15
CA TYR A 123 7.32 5.85 7.80
C TYR A 123 8.42 5.81 8.87
N LYS A 124 8.04 5.89 10.16
CA LYS A 124 8.98 5.72 11.28
C LYS A 124 9.68 4.37 11.25
N TYR A 125 8.95 3.30 10.92
CA TYR A 125 9.55 1.97 10.84
C TYR A 125 10.53 1.86 9.67
N ARG A 126 10.19 2.45 8.52
CA ARG A 126 11.08 2.52 7.35
C ARG A 126 12.38 3.27 7.65
N GLU A 127 12.27 4.42 8.32
CA GLU A 127 13.41 5.20 8.80
C GLU A 127 14.29 4.38 9.76
N LYS A 128 13.68 3.66 10.71
CA LYS A 128 14.40 2.74 11.64
C LYS A 128 15.19 1.66 10.90
N LEU A 129 14.72 1.20 9.75
CA LEU A 129 15.43 0.21 8.91
C LEU A 129 16.58 0.84 8.10
N GLY A 130 16.80 2.15 8.20
CA GLY A 130 17.80 2.88 7.39
C GLY A 130 17.43 2.97 5.91
N LEU A 131 16.16 2.71 5.57
CA LEU A 131 15.67 2.84 4.21
C LEU A 131 15.28 4.31 3.97
N PRO A 132 15.60 4.88 2.80
CA PRO A 132 15.18 6.23 2.48
C PRO A 132 13.66 6.30 2.53
N VAL A 133 13.14 7.23 3.32
CA VAL A 133 11.76 7.67 3.18
C VAL A 133 11.69 8.34 1.82
N TYR A 134 10.88 7.80 0.91
CA TYR A 134 10.69 8.43 -0.38
C TYR A 134 9.82 9.66 -0.18
N ASP A 135 10.41 10.74 0.36
CA ASP A 135 9.74 12.03 0.55
C ASP A 135 9.13 12.55 -0.77
N ASP A 136 9.61 12.04 -1.91
CA ASP A 136 9.23 12.49 -3.24
C ASP A 136 8.19 11.59 -3.93
N ASN A 137 7.92 10.38 -3.42
CA ASN A 137 7.03 9.43 -4.10
C ASN A 137 5.63 9.40 -3.48
N GLY A 138 5.49 9.46 -2.16
CA GLY A 138 4.21 9.44 -1.45
C GLY A 138 3.78 10.80 -0.89
N LEU A 139 2.82 10.81 0.04
CA LEU A 139 2.53 11.99 0.84
C LEU A 139 3.60 12.15 1.92
N SER A 140 4.18 13.33 2.07
CA SER A 140 5.15 13.57 3.14
C SER A 140 4.51 13.44 4.54
N ALA A 141 5.32 13.15 5.55
CA ALA A 141 4.86 13.11 6.95
C ALA A 141 4.19 14.43 7.38
N SER A 142 4.64 15.57 6.82
CA SER A 142 4.06 16.89 7.08
C SER A 142 2.65 17.02 6.47
N GLU A 143 2.45 16.54 5.25
CA GLU A 143 1.15 16.54 4.57
C GLU A 143 0.16 15.64 5.30
N ILE A 144 0.59 14.44 5.70
CA ILE A 144 -0.26 13.52 6.47
C ILE A 144 -0.70 14.16 7.79
N LYS A 145 0.22 14.77 8.54
CA LYS A 145 -0.11 15.47 9.78
C LYS A 145 -1.10 16.62 9.56
N LYS A 146 -0.94 17.38 8.47
CA LYS A 146 -1.87 18.45 8.11
C LYS A 146 -3.26 17.89 7.80
N LEU A 147 -3.35 16.81 7.01
CA LEU A 147 -4.63 16.15 6.72
C LEU A 147 -5.32 15.66 7.99
N LEU A 148 -4.56 15.06 8.92
CA LEU A 148 -5.08 14.61 10.22
C LEU A 148 -5.55 15.74 11.14
N SER A 149 -5.10 16.99 10.93
CA SER A 149 -5.57 18.15 11.69
C SER A 149 -6.86 18.76 11.15
N LEU A 150 -7.26 18.36 9.93
CA LEU A 150 -8.47 18.83 9.25
C LEU A 150 -9.65 17.83 9.37
N SER A 151 -9.37 16.60 9.80
CA SER A 151 -10.32 15.51 10.02
C SER A 151 -10.80 15.44 11.46
#